data_AF-A0A645ENU2-F1
#
_entry.id   AF-A0A645ENU2-F1
#
_cell.length_a   1.000
_cell.length_b   1.000
_cell.length_c   1.000
_cell.angle_alpha   90.00
_cell.angle_beta   90.00
_cell.angle_gamma   90.00
#
_symmetry.space_group_name_H-M   'P 1'
#
loop_
_entity.id
_entity.type
_entity.pdbx_description
1 polymer ?
#
loop_
_entity_poly.entity_id
_entity_poly.type
_entity_poly.pdbx_seq_one_letter_code
_entity_poly.pdbx_strand_id
1 'polypeptide(L)'
;MDLVCGVKCYKNNKFDLTQFVDKNTGFISQKSKNGKELKALELPGLWNGAMSDWNTIFVEVPVSTFNPVKTVNDLLRREHQ
;
A
#
# COMPACT_ATOMS: atom_id res chain seq x y z
N MET A 1 0.20 -7.25 -5.77
CA MET A 1 0.24 -5.86 -6.24
C MET A 1 1.49 -5.25 -5.64
N ASP A 2 2.50 -4.99 -6.46
CA ASP A 2 3.73 -4.34 -6.01
C ASP A 2 3.61 -2.87 -6.43
N LEU A 3 3.57 -1.96 -5.46
CA LEU A 3 3.19 -0.56 -5.65
C LEU A 3 4.38 0.34 -5.29
N VAL A 4 4.81 1.15 -6.25
CA VAL A 4 5.86 2.16 -6.06
C VAL A 4 5.21 3.52 -5.89
N CYS A 5 5.46 4.18 -4.75
CA CYS A 5 4.81 5.44 -4.39
C CYS A 5 5.80 6.60 -4.43
N GLY A 6 5.50 7.63 -5.21
CA GLY A 6 6.16 8.93 -5.08
C GLY A 6 5.60 9.70 -3.88
N VAL A 7 6.41 9.90 -2.83
CA VAL A 7 6.00 10.65 -1.61
C VAL A 7 6.35 12.13 -1.65
N LYS A 8 6.80 12.63 -2.81
CA LYS A 8 7.24 14.02 -2.99
C LYS A 8 6.57 14.65 -4.19
N CYS A 9 6.31 15.95 -4.08
CA CYS A 9 5.79 16.74 -5.18
C CYS A 9 6.90 17.10 -6.20
N TYR A 10 6.50 17.71 -7.32
CA TYR A 10 7.40 18.17 -8.38
C TYR A 10 8.46 19.19 -7.90
N LYS A 11 8.25 19.84 -6.75
CA LYS A 11 9.22 20.72 -6.09
C LYS A 11 10.11 20.00 -5.07
N ASN A 12 10.10 18.66 -5.05
CA ASN A 12 10.84 17.81 -4.11
C ASN A 12 10.41 17.96 -2.62
N ASN A 13 9.29 18.63 -2.34
CA ASN A 13 8.71 18.69 -1.00
C ASN A 13 7.95 17.39 -0.70
N LYS A 14 8.06 16.87 0.52
CA LYS A 14 7.28 15.71 0.96
C LYS A 14 5.80 16.08 1.05
N PHE A 15 4.93 15.18 0.62
CA PHE A 15 3.50 15.30 0.91
C PHE A 15 3.26 14.97 2.38
N ASP A 16 2.53 15.84 3.08
CA ASP A 16 1.97 15.51 4.38
C ASP A 16 0.67 14.74 4.18
N LEU A 17 0.82 13.43 4.08
CA LEU A 17 -0.31 12.55 3.81
C LEU A 17 -1.31 12.48 4.97
N THR A 18 -0.93 12.91 6.18
CA THR A 18 -1.85 12.91 7.34
C THR A 18 -3.02 13.88 7.18
N GLN A 19 -2.89 14.85 6.27
CA GLN A 19 -3.94 15.82 5.93
C GLN A 19 -5.09 15.20 5.13
N PHE A 20 -4.87 14.03 4.53
CA PHE A 20 -5.80 13.31 3.66
C PHE A 20 -6.41 12.09 4.34
N VAL A 21 -6.42 12.09 5.68
CA VAL A 21 -7.04 11.05 6.50
C VAL A 21 -8.34 11.59 7.06
N ASP A 22 -9.46 10.98 6.67
CA ASP A 22 -10.76 11.27 7.26
C ASP A 22 -10.88 10.62 8.64
N LYS A 23 -10.82 11.44 9.68
CA LYS A 23 -10.91 11.01 11.08
C LYS A 23 -12.31 10.56 11.49
N ASN A 24 -13.34 10.91 10.72
CA ASN A 24 -14.72 10.52 11.01
C ASN A 24 -15.06 9.13 10.44
N THR A 25 -14.18 8.58 9.60
CA THR A 25 -14.34 7.27 8.99
C THR A 25 -13.56 6.20 9.78
N GLY A 26 -14.11 4.99 9.90
CA GLY A 26 -13.45 3.85 10.52
C GLY A 26 -13.95 2.54 9.95
N PHE A 27 -13.07 1.55 9.79
CA PHE A 27 -13.41 0.28 9.16
C PHE A 27 -13.41 -0.86 10.15
N ILE A 28 -14.45 -1.70 10.10
CA ILE A 28 -14.47 -2.96 10.84
C ILE A 28 -14.07 -4.07 9.86
N SER A 29 -12.86 -4.60 10.02
CA SER A 29 -12.41 -5.78 9.28
C SER A 29 -12.75 -7.05 10.06
N GLN A 30 -13.16 -8.10 9.35
CA GLN A 30 -13.29 -9.43 9.93
C GLN A 30 -11.97 -10.16 9.73
N LYS A 31 -11.36 -10.63 10.82
CA LYS A 31 -10.13 -11.42 10.81
C LYS A 31 -10.36 -12.70 11.59
N SER A 32 -9.80 -13.82 11.13
CA SER A 32 -9.75 -15.04 11.91
C SER A 32 -8.37 -15.16 12.55
N LYS A 33 -8.32 -15.47 13.85
CA LYS A 33 -7.07 -15.83 14.53
C LYS A 33 -7.31 -17.11 15.31
N ASN A 34 -6.50 -18.14 15.04
CA ASN A 34 -6.59 -19.45 15.69
C ASN A 34 -8.00 -20.05 15.63
N GLY A 35 -8.68 -19.94 14.49
CA GLY A 35 -10.03 -20.49 14.29
C GLY A 35 -11.18 -19.70 14.91
N LYS A 36 -10.91 -18.57 15.58
CA LYS A 36 -11.94 -17.68 16.13
C LYS A 36 -12.10 -16.44 15.25
N GLU A 37 -13.34 -16.12 14.90
CA GLU A 37 -13.67 -14.86 14.22
C GLU A 37 -13.51 -13.67 15.18
N LEU A 38 -12.85 -12.63 14.68
CA LEU A 38 -12.59 -11.39 15.37
C LEU A 38 -13.01 -10.24 14.47
N LYS A 39 -13.62 -9.23 15.08
CA LYS A 39 -13.83 -7.94 14.44
C LYS A 39 -12.70 -7.03 14.90
N ALA A 40 -11.91 -6.53 13.95
CA ALA A 40 -10.84 -5.57 14.21
C ALA A 40 -11.28 -4.20 13.70
N LEU A 41 -11.24 -3.20 14.58
CA LEU A 41 -11.41 -1.80 14.19
C LEU A 41 -10.07 -1.30 13.63
N GLU A 42 -10.06 -0.93 12.36
CA GLU A 42 -8.90 -0.29 11.73
C GLU A 42 -9.02 1.22 11.89
N LEU A 43 -7.99 1.81 12.48
CA LEU A 43 -7.90 3.26 12.62
C LEU A 43 -7.84 3.91 11.24
N PRO A 44 -8.50 5.07 11.04
CA PRO A 44 -8.41 5.79 9.78
C PRO A 44 -6.96 6.10 9.43
N GLY A 45 -6.61 5.85 8.18
CA GLY A 45 -5.24 5.91 7.71
C GLY A 45 -5.13 5.94 6.20
N LEU A 46 -3.91 6.10 5.74
CA LEU A 46 -3.64 6.19 4.31
C LEU A 46 -3.83 4.84 3.65
N TRP A 47 -4.56 4.84 2.54
CA TRP A 47 -4.83 3.66 1.71
C TRP A 47 -5.61 2.53 2.41
N ASN A 48 -6.05 2.75 3.65
CA ASN A 48 -7.28 2.14 4.10
C ASN A 48 -8.45 3.03 3.63
N GLY A 49 -9.68 2.51 3.67
CA GLY A 49 -10.83 3.22 3.09
C GLY A 49 -11.15 4.58 3.73
N ALA A 50 -10.36 5.07 4.69
CA ALA A 50 -10.50 6.38 5.31
C ALA A 50 -9.60 7.45 4.66
N MET A 51 -8.92 7.15 3.55
CA MET A 51 -8.28 8.18 2.74
C MET A 51 -9.35 8.99 2.01
N SER A 52 -9.32 10.33 2.15
CA SER A 52 -10.22 11.25 1.44
C SER A 52 -9.42 12.36 0.75
N ASP A 53 -10.05 13.02 -0.23
CA ASP A 53 -9.55 14.25 -0.86
C ASP A 53 -8.13 14.18 -1.45
N TRP A 54 -7.68 12.96 -1.79
CA TRP A 54 -6.37 12.68 -2.38
C TRP A 54 -6.52 12.04 -3.76
N ASN A 55 -5.77 12.56 -4.73
CA ASN A 55 -5.70 11.99 -6.07
C ASN A 55 -4.51 11.02 -6.18
N THR A 56 -4.80 9.74 -6.37
CA THR A 56 -3.77 8.72 -6.64
C THR A 56 -3.66 8.48 -8.14
N ILE A 57 -2.44 8.52 -8.67
CA ILE A 57 -2.15 8.17 -10.06
C ILE A 57 -1.41 6.83 -10.06
N PHE A 58 -1.95 5.86 -10.79
CA PHE A 58 -1.28 4.58 -11.03
C PHE A 58 -0.60 4.63 -12.39
N VAL A 59 0.68 4.29 -12.42
CA VAL A 59 1.47 4.18 -13.64
C VAL A 59 1.91 2.74 -13.78
N GLU A 60 1.54 2.11 -14.89
CA GLU A 60 2.06 0.80 -15.24
C GLU A 60 3.52 0.93 -15.67
N VAL A 61 4.38 0.11 -15.07
CA VAL A 61 5.80 0.06 -15.41
C VAL A 61 6.13 -1.31 -16.02
N PRO A 62 7.09 -1.38 -16.96
CA PRO A 62 7.49 -2.67 -17.53
C PRO A 62 7.96 -3.63 -16.45
N VAL A 63 7.65 -4.91 -16.59
CA VAL A 63 8.02 -5.97 -15.63
C VAL A 63 9.54 -5.99 -15.35
N SER A 64 10.36 -5.66 -16.34
CA SER A 64 11.82 -5.58 -16.20
C SER A 64 12.31 -4.52 -15.20
N THR A 65 11.50 -3.51 -14.86
CA THR A 65 11.89 -2.43 -13.94
C THR A 65 11.82 -2.83 -12.47
N PHE A 66 11.09 -3.91 -12.16
CA PHE A 66 10.93 -4.39 -10.80
C PHE A 66 10.80 -5.92 -10.82
N ASN A 67 11.86 -6.61 -10.42
CA ASN A 67 11.91 -8.06 -10.29
C ASN A 67 11.86 -8.42 -8.78
N PRO A 68 10.67 -8.62 -8.18
CA PRO A 68 10.58 -8.98 -6.77
C PRO A 68 10.86 -10.47 -6.55
N VAL A 69 11.60 -10.78 -5.49
CA VAL A 69 11.86 -12.14 -5.02
C VAL A 69 10.87 -12.45 -3.89
N LYS A 70 9.86 -13.30 -4.16
CA LYS A 70 8.81 -13.67 -3.19
C LYS A 70 8.98 -15.08 -2.64
N THR A 71 9.64 -15.94 -3.39
CA THR A 71 9.98 -17.33 -3.03
C THR A 71 11.45 -17.59 -3.30
N VAL A 72 12.03 -18.60 -2.65
CA VAL A 72 13.45 -18.95 -2.84
C VAL A 72 13.77 -19.23 -4.32
N ASN A 73 12.82 -19.79 -5.07
CA ASN A 73 12.98 -20.05 -6.51
C ASN A 73 13.04 -18.78 -7.36
N ASP A 74 12.61 -17.62 -6.84
CA ASP A 74 12.72 -16.36 -7.58
C ASP A 74 14.18 -15.90 -7.69
N LEU A 75 15.06 -16.34 -6.79
CA LEU A 75 16.52 -16.10 -6.86
C LEU A 75 17.19 -16.85 -8.02
N LEU A 76 16.57 -17.92 -8.54
CA LEU A 76 17.12 -18.73 -9.63
C LEU A 76 16.81 -18.13 -11.01
N ARG A 77 16.02 -17.06 -11.08
CA ARG A 77 15.68 -16.39 -12.34
C ARG A 77 16.91 -15.62 -12.85
N ARG A 78 17.08 -15.53 -14.19
CA ARG A 78 18.25 -14.90 -14.82
C ARG A 78 18.42 -13.43 -14.45
N GLU A 79 17.32 -12.76 -14.10
CA GLU A 79 17.30 -11.37 -13.68
C GLU A 79 17.92 -11.14 -12.28
N HIS A 80 18.26 -12.23 -11.55
CA HIS A 80 18.77 -12.21 -10.17
C HIS A 80 20.06 -13.02 -9.94
N GLN A 81 20.70 -13.55 -10.99
CA GLN A 81 22.05 -14.10 -10.94
C GLN A 81 23.10 -13.00 -11.05
#